data_AF-X1V2D8-F1
#
_entry.id   AF-X1V2D8-F1
#
_cell.length_a   1.000
_cell.length_b   1.000
_cell.length_c   1.000
_cell.angle_alpha   90.00
_cell.angle_beta   90.00
_cell.angle_gamma   90.00
#
_symmetry.space_group_name_H-M   'P 1'
#
loop_
_entity.id
_entity.type
_entity.pdbx_description
1 polymer ?
#
loop_
_entity_poly.entity_id
_entity_poly.type
_entity_poly.pdbx_seq_one_letter_code
_entity_poly.pdbx_strand_id
1 'polypeptide(L)'
;DRECGTLTFLWTWLMMFRWPMMMAFAILGLFLVKDIFPDQSVLTQAAELIKTHFPDIEQSRWADITAGITLNPENYSPQLVDGLKAILQDDWQNKLHLVSFEGTVNPERILPAVILFSIPTGYRGLILVALIAASMSTFDFIVNMTAGYFTRDIYQRYIRPKATNKELIYATWIFIFALVGTGFLFGYSVKSINDIWD
;
A
#
# COMPACT_ATOMS: atom_id res chain seq x y z
N ASP A 1 35.63 -9.68 7.54
CA ASP A 1 36.18 -8.49 6.84
C ASP A 1 36.15 -8.57 5.32
N ARG A 2 36.73 -9.58 4.65
CA ARG A 2 36.76 -9.65 3.18
C ARG A 2 35.38 -9.60 2.50
N GLU A 3 34.38 -10.26 3.08
CA GLU A 3 33.01 -10.24 2.52
C GLU A 3 32.24 -8.95 2.80
N CYS A 4 32.65 -8.19 3.83
CA CYS A 4 32.02 -6.93 4.19
C CYS A 4 32.19 -5.89 3.06
N GLY A 5 33.38 -5.85 2.44
CA GLY A 5 33.65 -4.99 1.29
C GLY A 5 32.81 -5.35 0.06
N THR A 6 32.66 -6.64 -0.24
CA THR A 6 31.86 -7.12 -1.38
C THR A 6 30.37 -6.84 -1.18
N LEU A 7 29.84 -7.07 0.02
CA LEU A 7 28.45 -6.76 0.36
C LEU A 7 28.18 -5.26 0.30
N THR A 8 29.09 -4.44 0.83
CA THR A 8 28.97 -2.98 0.80
C THR A 8 29.02 -2.46 -0.64
N PHE A 9 29.90 -3.01 -1.48
CA PHE A 9 29.96 -2.67 -2.91
C PHE A 9 28.66 -3.03 -3.63
N LEU A 10 28.17 -4.26 -3.45
CA LEU A 10 26.93 -4.72 -4.06
C LEU A 10 25.72 -3.88 -3.63
N TRP A 11 25.60 -3.61 -2.33
CA TRP A 11 24.52 -2.78 -1.79
C TRP A 11 24.57 -1.35 -2.33
N THR A 12 25.76 -0.75 -2.39
CA THR A 12 25.95 0.60 -2.94
C THR A 12 25.57 0.63 -4.42
N TRP A 13 26.02 -0.37 -5.19
CA TRP A 13 25.70 -0.52 -6.61
C TRP A 13 24.19 -0.62 -6.84
N LEU A 14 23.48 -1.45 -6.06
CA LEU A 14 22.02 -1.58 -6.16
C LEU A 14 21.30 -0.28 -5.79
N MET A 15 21.78 0.45 -4.77
CA MET A 15 21.21 1.74 -4.39
C MET A 15 21.39 2.81 -5.46
N MET A 16 22.43 2.75 -6.29
CA MET A 16 22.62 3.68 -7.40
C MET A 16 21.49 3.60 -8.43
N PHE A 17 20.89 2.42 -8.65
CA PHE A 17 19.76 2.25 -9.59
C PHE A 17 18.42 2.71 -9.03
N ARG A 18 18.32 2.89 -7.71
CA ARG A 18 17.07 3.29 -7.05
C ARG A 18 16.57 4.64 -7.55
N TRP A 19 17.45 5.64 -7.61
CA TRP A 19 17.06 7.00 -8.02
C TRP A 19 16.67 7.12 -9.49
N PRO A 20 17.45 6.57 -10.45
CA PRO A 20 17.02 6.51 -11.85
C PRO A 20 15.68 5.81 -12.04
N MET A 21 15.45 4.70 -11.32
CA MET A 21 14.18 3.98 -11.38
C MET A 21 13.02 4.83 -10.86
N MET A 22 13.17 5.47 -9.70
CA MET A 22 12.15 6.37 -9.13
C MET A 22 11.84 7.55 -10.07
N MET A 23 12.87 8.13 -10.69
CA MET A 23 12.70 9.21 -11.65
C MET A 23 12.00 8.76 -12.93
N ALA A 24 12.30 7.55 -13.42
CA ALA A 24 11.59 6.96 -14.56
C ALA A 24 10.09 6.77 -14.26
N PHE A 25 9.75 6.23 -13.08
CA PHE A 25 8.35 6.11 -12.65
C PHE A 25 7.65 7.47 -12.51
N ALA A 26 8.34 8.47 -11.97
CA ALA A 26 7.79 9.82 -11.86
C ALA A 26 7.50 10.43 -13.23
N ILE A 27 8.44 10.31 -14.18
CA ILE A 27 8.26 10.81 -15.55
C ILE A 27 7.10 10.10 -16.25
N LEU A 28 7.03 8.77 -16.15
CA LEU A 28 5.91 7.99 -16.69
C LEU A 28 4.58 8.39 -16.04
N GLY A 29 4.58 8.65 -14.73
CA GLY A 29 3.42 9.15 -14.00
C GLY A 29 2.93 10.49 -14.53
N LEU A 30 3.83 11.44 -14.80
CA LEU A 30 3.46 12.73 -15.38
C LEU A 30 2.82 12.60 -16.77
N PHE A 31 3.37 11.72 -17.62
CA PHE A 31 2.76 11.45 -18.93
C PHE A 31 1.39 10.80 -18.78
N LEU A 32 1.26 9.79 -17.92
CA LEU A 32 0.00 9.11 -17.66
C LEU A 32 -1.07 10.09 -17.15
N VAL A 33 -0.72 10.98 -16.21
CA VAL A 33 -1.63 12.00 -15.69
C VAL A 33 -2.08 12.93 -16.81
N LYS A 34 -1.16 13.37 -17.66
CA LYS A 34 -1.48 14.26 -18.78
C LYS A 34 -2.43 13.59 -19.79
N ASP A 35 -2.26 12.29 -20.01
CA ASP A 35 -3.09 11.51 -20.93
C ASP A 35 -4.49 11.25 -20.34
N ILE A 36 -4.60 10.99 -19.03
CA ILE A 36 -5.87 10.75 -18.33
C ILE A 36 -6.63 12.06 -18.05
N PHE A 37 -5.91 13.13 -17.71
CA PHE A 37 -6.43 14.45 -17.34
C PHE A 37 -5.78 15.54 -18.21
N PRO A 38 -6.25 15.73 -19.46
CA PRO A 38 -5.75 16.81 -20.33
C PRO A 38 -5.99 18.20 -19.72
N ASP A 39 -7.11 18.37 -19.01
CA ASP A 39 -7.44 19.57 -18.23
C ASP A 39 -7.24 19.27 -16.74
N GLN A 40 -6.27 19.92 -16.09
CA GLN A 40 -5.99 19.71 -14.67
C GLN A 40 -7.01 20.38 -13.75
N SER A 41 -7.80 21.34 -14.26
CA SER A 41 -8.81 22.03 -13.45
C SER A 41 -9.90 21.07 -12.97
N VAL A 42 -10.13 19.95 -13.67
CA VAL A 42 -11.10 18.92 -13.28
C VAL A 42 -10.73 18.25 -11.95
N LEU A 43 -9.45 18.15 -11.61
CA LEU A 43 -8.99 17.56 -10.35
C LEU A 43 -9.38 18.46 -9.17
N THR A 44 -9.16 19.76 -9.33
CA THR A 44 -9.52 20.75 -8.32
C THR A 44 -11.04 20.85 -8.18
N GLN A 45 -11.77 20.91 -9.29
CA GLN A 45 -13.24 20.95 -9.27
C GLN A 45 -13.85 19.70 -8.61
N ALA A 46 -13.34 18.51 -8.94
CA ALA A 46 -13.81 17.27 -8.32
C ALA A 46 -13.52 17.25 -6.81
N ALA A 47 -12.32 17.68 -6.40
CA ALA A 47 -11.97 17.74 -4.98
C ALA A 47 -12.84 18.74 -4.21
N GLU A 48 -13.09 19.93 -4.76
CA GLU A 48 -13.96 20.94 -4.16
C GLU A 48 -15.42 20.49 -4.07
N LEU A 49 -15.94 19.81 -5.10
CA LEU A 49 -17.30 19.27 -5.09
C LEU A 49 -17.52 18.28 -3.95
N ILE A 50 -16.53 17.41 -3.70
CA ILE A 50 -16.55 16.45 -2.59
C ILE A 50 -16.50 17.19 -1.25
N LYS A 51 -15.56 18.14 -1.09
CA LYS A 51 -15.45 18.95 0.14
C LYS A 51 -16.69 19.77 0.45
N THR A 52 -17.42 20.20 -0.58
CA THR A 52 -18.68 20.94 -0.40
C THR A 52 -19.77 20.05 0.22
N HIS A 53 -19.81 18.78 -0.16
CA HIS A 53 -20.76 17.81 0.42
C HIS A 53 -20.31 17.28 1.78
N PHE A 54 -19.03 17.40 2.10
CA PHE A 54 -18.44 16.90 3.32
C PHE A 54 -17.40 17.90 3.88
N PRO A 55 -17.88 18.93 4.63
CA PRO A 55 -17.04 20.04 5.07
C PRO A 55 -16.00 19.67 6.13
N ASP A 56 -16.25 18.61 6.92
CA ASP A 56 -15.39 18.17 8.04
C ASP A 56 -14.47 16.99 7.67
N ILE A 57 -14.14 16.80 6.39
CA ILE A 57 -13.24 15.70 5.98
C ILE A 57 -11.80 16.02 6.39
N GLU A 58 -11.23 15.13 7.18
CA GLU A 58 -9.78 15.02 7.35
C GLU A 58 -9.12 14.33 6.15
N GLN A 59 -7.91 14.77 5.80
CA GLN A 59 -7.12 14.20 4.69
C GLN A 59 -6.93 12.67 4.82
N SER A 60 -6.84 12.16 6.06
CA SER A 60 -6.71 10.72 6.39
C SER A 60 -7.90 9.87 5.91
N ARG A 61 -9.11 10.45 5.89
CA ARG A 61 -10.35 9.76 5.49
C ARG A 61 -10.69 9.94 4.01
N TRP A 62 -9.89 10.71 3.27
CA TRP A 62 -10.11 10.98 1.85
C TRP A 62 -10.18 9.71 1.01
N ALA A 63 -9.26 8.76 1.26
CA ALA A 63 -9.21 7.50 0.53
C ALA A 63 -10.48 6.66 0.76
N ASP A 64 -11.00 6.66 1.98
CA ASP A 64 -12.21 5.89 2.34
C ASP A 64 -13.45 6.47 1.67
N ILE A 65 -13.57 7.81 1.63
CA ILE A 65 -14.73 8.49 1.03
C ILE A 65 -14.71 8.35 -0.49
N THR A 66 -13.58 8.61 -1.13
CA THR A 66 -13.45 8.42 -2.59
C THR A 66 -13.70 6.97 -3.00
N ALA A 67 -13.21 6.00 -2.23
CA ALA A 67 -13.51 4.59 -2.46
C ALA A 67 -14.99 4.25 -2.22
N GLY A 68 -15.60 4.80 -1.16
CA GLY A 68 -17.02 4.63 -0.88
C GLY A 68 -17.91 5.12 -2.02
N ILE A 69 -17.63 6.32 -2.54
CA ILE A 69 -18.35 6.92 -3.67
C ILE A 69 -18.20 6.06 -4.94
N THR A 70 -16.99 5.56 -5.23
CA THR A 70 -16.75 4.71 -6.40
C THR A 70 -17.45 3.36 -6.30
N LEU A 71 -17.39 2.70 -5.14
CA LEU A 71 -17.87 1.33 -4.94
C LEU A 71 -19.39 1.26 -4.72
N ASN A 72 -19.96 2.23 -4.00
CA ASN A 72 -21.38 2.24 -3.63
C ASN A 72 -22.01 3.62 -3.93
N PRO A 73 -22.10 4.04 -5.21
CA PRO A 73 -22.58 5.37 -5.58
C PRO A 73 -24.04 5.63 -5.17
N GLU A 74 -24.85 4.58 -5.00
CA GLU A 74 -26.26 4.68 -4.60
C GLU A 74 -26.45 5.20 -3.16
N ASN A 75 -25.44 5.08 -2.30
CA ASN A 75 -25.51 5.54 -0.91
C ASN A 75 -25.22 7.04 -0.77
N TYR A 76 -24.84 7.72 -1.85
CA TYR A 76 -24.45 9.13 -1.86
C TYR A 76 -25.49 9.98 -2.60
N SER A 77 -25.42 11.30 -2.42
CA SER A 77 -26.37 12.22 -3.07
C SER A 77 -26.25 12.10 -4.60
N PRO A 78 -27.38 12.00 -5.33
CA PRO A 78 -27.35 11.95 -6.80
C PRO A 78 -26.65 13.17 -7.41
N GLN A 79 -26.77 14.34 -6.76
CA GLN A 79 -26.12 15.59 -7.18
C GLN A 79 -24.60 15.51 -7.14
N LEU A 80 -24.02 14.84 -6.13
CA LEU A 80 -22.58 14.63 -6.03
C LEU A 80 -22.10 13.69 -7.13
N VAL A 81 -22.77 12.56 -7.29
CA VAL A 81 -22.37 11.52 -8.25
C VAL A 81 -22.50 12.03 -9.69
N ASP A 82 -23.60 12.72 -10.02
CA ASP A 82 -23.81 13.26 -11.36
C ASP A 82 -22.88 14.45 -11.64
N GLY A 83 -22.57 15.26 -10.63
CA GLY A 83 -21.55 16.31 -10.73
C GLY A 83 -20.15 15.73 -10.99
N LEU A 84 -19.76 14.67 -10.28
CA LEU A 84 -18.49 13.99 -10.50
C LEU A 84 -18.41 13.33 -11.88
N LYS A 85 -19.51 12.71 -12.35
CA LYS A 85 -19.60 12.17 -13.72
C LYS A 85 -19.48 13.28 -14.77
N ALA A 86 -20.07 14.45 -14.54
CA ALA A 86 -19.97 15.58 -15.47
C ALA A 86 -18.54 16.14 -15.55
N ILE A 87 -17.84 16.21 -14.41
CA ILE A 87 -16.46 16.74 -14.33
C ILE A 87 -15.45 15.73 -14.88
N LEU A 88 -15.50 14.47 -14.42
CA LEU A 88 -14.49 13.45 -14.73
C LEU A 88 -14.79 12.68 -16.03
N GLN A 89 -16.02 12.76 -16.52
CA GLN A 89 -16.50 12.19 -17.78
C GLN A 89 -16.33 10.66 -17.82
N ASP A 90 -15.77 10.13 -18.93
CA ASP A 90 -15.53 8.71 -19.11
C ASP A 90 -14.60 8.15 -18.02
N ASP A 91 -14.90 6.94 -17.56
CA ASP A 91 -14.12 6.25 -16.54
C ASP A 91 -13.95 7.06 -15.23
N TRP A 92 -14.97 7.85 -14.88
CA TRP A 92 -14.96 8.72 -13.70
C TRP A 92 -14.59 7.99 -12.40
N GLN A 93 -14.93 6.70 -12.28
CA GLN A 93 -14.62 5.85 -11.12
C GLN A 93 -13.11 5.67 -10.93
N ASN A 94 -12.39 5.28 -11.98
CA ASN A 94 -10.94 5.12 -11.91
C ASN A 94 -10.24 6.47 -11.78
N LYS A 95 -10.74 7.49 -12.46
CA LYS A 95 -10.24 8.87 -12.35
C LYS A 95 -10.40 9.44 -10.95
N LEU A 96 -11.52 9.17 -10.27
CA LEU A 96 -11.77 9.64 -8.91
C LEU A 96 -10.73 9.12 -7.92
N HIS A 97 -10.28 7.87 -8.07
CA HIS A 97 -9.21 7.32 -7.24
C HIS A 97 -7.85 8.03 -7.40
N LEU A 98 -7.65 8.73 -8.52
CA LEU A 98 -6.45 9.51 -8.78
C LEU A 98 -6.56 10.95 -8.25
N VAL A 99 -7.73 11.41 -7.80
CA VAL A 99 -7.91 12.76 -7.24
C VAL A 99 -7.38 12.79 -5.80
N SER A 100 -6.47 13.71 -5.51
CA SER A 100 -5.97 13.96 -4.15
C SER A 100 -6.86 14.92 -3.37
N PHE A 101 -6.68 14.94 -2.05
CA PHE A 101 -7.37 15.90 -1.19
C PHE A 101 -7.02 17.35 -1.56
N GLU A 102 -5.82 17.62 -2.07
CA GLU A 102 -5.35 18.96 -2.45
C GLU A 102 -5.90 19.42 -3.81
N GLY A 103 -6.71 18.61 -4.50
CA GLY A 103 -7.17 18.92 -5.86
C GLY A 103 -6.08 18.72 -6.92
N THR A 104 -5.14 17.82 -6.65
CA THR A 104 -4.07 17.38 -7.55
C THR A 104 -4.17 15.87 -7.79
N VAL A 105 -3.11 15.23 -8.26
CA VAL A 105 -3.07 13.78 -8.44
C VAL A 105 -2.55 13.10 -7.19
N ASN A 106 -3.21 12.03 -6.76
CA ASN A 106 -2.80 11.22 -5.63
C ASN A 106 -1.49 10.46 -5.94
N PRO A 107 -0.37 10.80 -5.28
CA PRO A 107 0.94 10.19 -5.54
C PRO A 107 1.03 8.73 -5.06
N GLU A 108 0.14 8.28 -4.18
CA GLU A 108 0.13 6.89 -3.72
C GLU A 108 -0.50 5.95 -4.76
N ARG A 109 -1.42 6.49 -5.56
CA ARG A 109 -2.15 5.75 -6.60
C ARG A 109 -1.47 5.81 -7.96
N ILE A 110 -0.59 6.79 -8.19
CA ILE A 110 0.10 6.94 -9.48
C ILE A 110 1.09 5.80 -9.75
N LEU A 111 1.82 5.32 -8.74
CA LEU A 111 2.78 4.24 -8.90
C LEU A 111 2.12 2.93 -9.38
N PRO A 112 1.05 2.43 -8.72
CA PRO A 112 0.28 1.30 -9.24
C PRO A 112 -0.30 1.54 -10.64
N ALA A 113 -0.80 2.76 -10.90
CA ALA A 113 -1.37 3.11 -12.20
C ALA A 113 -0.33 3.07 -13.32
N VAL A 114 0.88 3.58 -13.11
CA VAL A 114 1.98 3.52 -14.08
C VAL A 114 2.37 2.06 -14.37
N ILE A 115 2.46 1.22 -13.35
CA ILE A 115 2.77 -0.20 -13.53
C ILE A 115 1.67 -0.89 -14.37
N LEU A 116 0.40 -0.54 -14.14
CA LEU A 116 -0.72 -1.17 -14.83
C LEU A 116 -0.92 -0.68 -16.26
N PHE A 117 -0.77 0.62 -16.51
CA PHE A 117 -1.15 1.26 -17.78
C PHE A 117 0.03 1.60 -18.68
N SER A 118 1.21 1.93 -18.12
CA SER A 118 2.37 2.36 -18.91
C SER A 118 3.36 1.22 -19.21
N ILE A 119 3.33 0.13 -18.45
CA ILE A 119 4.28 -0.99 -18.60
C ILE A 119 3.67 -2.14 -19.42
N PRO A 120 4.36 -2.62 -20.47
CA PRO A 120 3.91 -3.74 -21.29
C PRO A 120 3.67 -5.03 -20.49
N THR A 121 2.84 -5.90 -21.06
CA THR A 121 2.64 -7.26 -20.54
C THR A 121 3.98 -8.02 -20.54
N GLY A 122 4.20 -8.87 -19.53
CA GLY A 122 5.52 -9.47 -19.27
C GLY A 122 6.32 -8.69 -18.21
N TYR A 123 6.82 -7.51 -18.55
CA TYR A 123 7.58 -6.67 -17.59
C TYR A 123 6.75 -6.26 -16.38
N ARG A 124 5.46 -5.98 -16.59
CA ARG A 124 4.50 -5.74 -15.51
C ARG A 124 4.46 -6.90 -14.52
N GLY A 125 4.40 -8.13 -15.02
CA GLY A 125 4.39 -9.34 -14.18
C GLY A 125 5.69 -9.50 -13.39
N LEU A 126 6.84 -9.24 -14.04
CA LEU A 126 8.15 -9.26 -13.38
C LEU A 126 8.21 -8.28 -12.21
N ILE A 127 7.73 -7.05 -12.41
CA ILE A 127 7.71 -6.01 -11.36
C ILE A 127 6.79 -6.42 -10.21
N LEU A 128 5.59 -6.92 -10.50
CA LEU A 128 4.66 -7.38 -9.46
C LEU A 128 5.25 -8.52 -8.62
N VAL A 129 5.87 -9.51 -9.27
CA VAL A 129 6.53 -10.61 -8.57
C VAL A 129 7.71 -10.10 -7.73
N ALA A 130 8.51 -9.17 -8.25
CA ALA A 130 9.62 -8.57 -7.51
C ALA A 130 9.15 -7.78 -6.29
N LEU A 131 8.05 -7.03 -6.40
CA LEU A 131 7.44 -6.31 -5.29
C LEU A 131 6.92 -7.27 -4.21
N ILE A 132 6.22 -8.33 -4.60
CA ILE A 132 5.74 -9.36 -3.68
C ILE A 132 6.93 -10.05 -2.98
N ALA A 133 7.99 -10.40 -3.73
CA ALA A 133 9.19 -11.01 -3.17
C ALA A 133 9.91 -10.08 -2.18
N ALA A 134 9.99 -8.78 -2.49
CA ALA A 134 10.55 -7.78 -1.58
C ALA A 134 9.73 -7.64 -0.29
N SER A 135 8.39 -7.63 -0.41
CA SER A 135 7.48 -7.64 0.75
C SER A 135 7.63 -8.91 1.59
N MET A 136 7.73 -10.08 0.96
CA MET A 136 7.94 -11.37 1.64
C MET A 136 9.27 -11.40 2.41
N SER A 137 10.36 -10.88 1.83
CA SER A 137 11.66 -10.81 2.52
C SER A 137 11.58 -10.03 3.85
N THR A 138 10.85 -8.91 3.86
CA THR A 138 10.65 -8.12 5.08
C THR A 138 9.75 -8.85 6.08
N PHE A 139 8.68 -9.47 5.57
CA PHE A 139 7.75 -10.23 6.39
C PHE A 139 8.42 -11.43 7.08
N ASP A 140 9.18 -12.22 6.34
CA ASP A 140 9.92 -13.37 6.83
C ASP A 140 10.92 -12.97 7.92
N PHE A 141 11.62 -11.85 7.72
CA PHE A 141 12.51 -11.29 8.73
C PHE A 141 11.77 -10.95 10.03
N ILE A 142 10.65 -10.21 9.94
CA ILE A 142 9.86 -9.80 11.11
C ILE A 142 9.30 -11.02 11.85
N VAL A 143 8.71 -11.98 11.14
CA VAL A 143 8.14 -13.19 11.74
C VAL A 143 9.22 -14.01 12.44
N ASN A 144 10.36 -14.22 11.79
CA ASN A 144 11.46 -14.97 12.38
C ASN A 144 12.04 -14.27 13.62
N MET A 145 12.19 -12.94 13.57
CA MET A 145 12.67 -12.15 14.71
C MET A 145 11.69 -12.22 15.89
N THR A 146 10.39 -11.99 15.66
CA THR A 146 9.36 -12.03 16.69
C THR A 146 9.24 -13.43 17.31
N ALA A 147 9.33 -14.49 16.50
CA ALA A 147 9.31 -15.86 17.01
C ALA A 147 10.55 -16.17 17.87
N GLY A 148 11.71 -15.62 17.52
CA GLY A 148 12.93 -15.68 18.34
C GLY A 148 12.74 -15.00 19.70
N TYR A 149 12.20 -13.77 19.70
CA TYR A 149 11.89 -13.05 20.93
C TYR A 149 10.89 -13.82 21.81
N PHE A 150 9.81 -14.33 21.23
CA PHE A 150 8.85 -15.13 21.99
C PHE A 150 9.51 -16.39 22.57
N THR A 151 10.21 -17.18 21.76
CA THR A 151 10.73 -18.47 22.23
C THR A 151 11.88 -18.36 23.23
N ARG A 152 12.81 -17.42 23.04
CA ARG A 152 13.95 -17.26 23.96
C ARG A 152 13.60 -16.37 25.15
N ASP A 153 13.02 -15.20 24.89
CA ASP A 153 12.86 -14.18 25.92
C ASP A 153 11.59 -14.37 26.75
N ILE A 154 10.58 -15.05 26.22
CA ILE A 154 9.32 -15.34 26.93
C ILE A 154 9.26 -16.81 27.32
N TYR A 155 9.23 -17.71 26.35
CA TYR A 155 8.98 -19.13 26.60
C TYR A 155 10.11 -19.79 27.38
N GLN A 156 11.36 -19.69 26.92
CA GLN A 156 12.49 -20.27 27.63
C GLN A 156 12.76 -19.52 28.95
N ARG A 157 12.74 -18.19 28.96
CA ARG A 157 13.08 -17.41 30.17
C ARG A 157 12.05 -17.53 31.30
N TYR A 158 10.75 -17.50 31.01
CA TYR A 158 9.70 -17.40 32.04
C TYR A 158 8.79 -18.62 32.12
N ILE A 159 8.50 -19.31 31.01
CA ILE A 159 7.53 -20.43 30.99
C ILE A 159 8.22 -21.76 31.31
N ARG A 160 9.31 -22.09 30.58
CA ARG A 160 10.03 -23.35 30.75
C ARG A 160 11.55 -23.19 30.58
N PRO A 161 12.28 -22.81 31.65
CA PRO A 161 13.74 -22.60 31.64
C PRO A 161 14.58 -23.81 31.20
N LYS A 162 14.07 -25.02 31.37
CA LYS A 162 14.74 -26.27 31.01
C LYS A 162 14.21 -26.88 29.70
N ALA A 163 13.59 -26.08 28.84
CA ALA A 163 13.06 -26.56 27.55
C ALA A 163 14.19 -27.15 26.69
N THR A 164 13.88 -28.28 26.04
CA THR A 164 14.83 -28.92 25.09
C THR A 164 14.76 -28.24 23.72
N ASN A 165 15.79 -28.40 22.89
CA ASN A 165 15.80 -27.81 21.54
C ASN A 165 14.59 -28.24 20.68
N LYS A 166 14.14 -29.50 20.79
CA LYS A 166 12.95 -29.97 20.07
C LYS A 166 11.70 -29.22 20.51
N GLU A 167 11.53 -29.05 21.81
CA GLU A 167 10.40 -28.32 22.38
C GLU A 167 10.41 -26.84 21.98
N LEU A 168 11.58 -26.20 21.98
CA LEU A 168 11.71 -24.81 21.52
C LEU A 168 11.29 -24.67 20.05
N ILE A 169 11.69 -25.61 19.19
CA ILE A 169 11.26 -25.62 17.79
C ILE A 169 9.74 -25.73 17.70
N TYR A 170 9.12 -26.69 18.41
CA TYR A 170 7.66 -26.81 18.40
C TYR A 170 6.95 -25.55 18.93
N ALA A 171 7.48 -24.94 19.99
CA ALA A 171 6.96 -23.68 20.51
C ALA A 171 7.03 -22.55 19.46
N THR A 172 8.12 -22.48 18.68
CA THR A 172 8.26 -21.56 17.54
C THR A 172 7.16 -21.79 16.50
N TRP A 173 6.97 -23.03 16.04
CA TRP A 173 5.95 -23.35 15.02
C TRP A 173 4.54 -22.99 15.50
N ILE A 174 4.20 -23.38 16.72
CA ILE A 174 2.89 -23.08 17.32
C ILE A 174 2.68 -21.56 17.41
N PHE A 175 3.69 -20.83 17.87
CA PHE A 175 3.61 -19.39 17.99
C PHE A 175 3.46 -18.70 16.63
N ILE A 176 4.24 -19.10 15.61
CA ILE A 176 4.12 -18.54 14.25
C ILE A 176 2.73 -18.80 13.68
N PHE A 177 2.22 -20.03 13.80
CA PHE A 177 0.87 -20.36 13.34
C PHE A 177 -0.19 -19.51 14.05
N ALA A 178 -0.07 -19.31 15.37
CA ALA A 178 -0.97 -18.46 16.12
C ALA A 178 -0.85 -16.99 15.72
N LEU A 179 0.37 -16.47 15.55
CA LEU A 179 0.63 -15.08 15.15
C LEU A 179 0.05 -14.78 13.76
N VAL A 180 0.34 -15.64 12.78
CA VAL A 180 -0.18 -15.48 11.41
C VAL A 180 -1.70 -15.67 11.38
N GLY A 181 -2.22 -16.66 12.10
CA GLY A 181 -3.66 -16.92 12.19
C GLY A 181 -4.43 -15.76 12.79
N THR A 182 -3.96 -15.21 13.91
CA THR A 182 -4.56 -14.02 14.55
C THR A 182 -4.45 -12.78 13.66
N GLY A 183 -3.30 -12.56 13.01
CA GLY A 183 -3.13 -11.47 12.04
C GLY A 183 -4.09 -11.56 10.86
N PHE A 184 -4.29 -12.77 10.31
CA PHE A 184 -5.26 -13.01 9.23
C PHE A 184 -6.70 -12.74 9.68
N LEU A 185 -7.08 -13.20 10.87
CA LEU A 185 -8.41 -12.94 11.44
C LEU A 185 -8.64 -11.45 11.67
N PHE A 186 -7.64 -10.73 12.18
CA PHE A 186 -7.71 -9.30 12.39
C PHE A 186 -7.86 -8.55 11.06
N GLY A 187 -7.05 -8.90 10.05
CA GLY A 187 -7.12 -8.32 8.70
C GLY A 187 -8.47 -8.56 8.01
N TYR A 188 -9.13 -9.69 8.26
CA TYR A 188 -10.48 -9.95 7.74
C TYR A 188 -11.58 -9.15 8.47
N SER A 189 -11.38 -8.85 9.76
CA SER A 189 -12.39 -8.18 10.59
C SER A 189 -12.40 -6.66 10.44
N VAL A 190 -11.30 -6.05 10.00
CA VAL A 190 -11.14 -4.59 9.92
C VAL A 190 -11.56 -4.10 8.52
N LYS A 191 -12.57 -3.21 8.47
CA LYS A 191 -13.10 -2.67 7.21
C LYS A 191 -12.39 -1.39 6.75
N SER A 192 -11.95 -0.55 7.68
CA SER A 192 -11.02 0.56 7.42
C SER A 192 -9.92 0.57 8.46
N ILE A 193 -8.69 0.95 8.05
CA ILE A 193 -7.58 1.19 8.97
C ILE A 193 -7.93 2.30 9.97
N ASN A 194 -8.72 3.28 9.54
CA ASN A 194 -9.15 4.40 10.37
C ASN A 194 -10.06 3.94 11.53
N ASP A 195 -10.79 2.82 11.38
CA ASP A 195 -11.65 2.27 12.44
C ASP A 195 -10.87 1.68 13.63
N ILE A 196 -9.54 1.49 13.51
CA ILE A 196 -8.71 0.93 14.58
C ILE A 196 -8.14 2.02 15.50
N TRP A 197 -7.92 3.22 14.98
CA TRP A 197 -7.15 4.28 15.65
C TRP A 197 -8.00 5.42 16.21
N ASP A 198 -9.31 5.43 15.94
CA ASP A 198 -10.32 6.30 16.57
C ASP A 198 -11.13 5.55 17.65
#